data_AF-A0A944YTL8-F1
#
_entry.id   AF-A0A944YTL8-F1
#
_cell.length_a   1.000
_cell.length_b   1.000
_cell.length_c   1.000
_cell.angle_alpha   90.00
_cell.angle_beta   90.00
_cell.angle_gamma   90.00
#
_symmetry.space_group_name_H-M   'P 1'
#
loop_
_entity.id
_entity.type
_entity.pdbx_description
1 polymer ?
#
loop_
_entity_poly.entity_id
_entity_poly.type
_entity_poly.pdbx_seq_one_letter_code
_entity_poly.pdbx_strand_id
1 'polypeptide(L)'
;MKKPLGAAILIGSTLIWASVIIGSAAVLKGTEYKEAVSRILYYGVILHVMLLNMMLLWTKKKSEFKSGLIIILSALIWGGVMIWTSTVLKGTPFKDEIRNVITGATSAHLLFIWAPIGILNQKLKKKKEIEDQEIDKKE
;
A
#
# COMPACT_ATOMS: atom_id res chain seq x y z
N MET A 1 24.42 12.93 4.83
CA MET A 1 23.10 13.08 4.18
C MET A 1 22.19 11.92 4.59
N LYS A 2 21.19 12.17 5.44
CA LYS A 2 20.17 11.16 5.77
C LYS A 2 19.28 10.97 4.54
N LYS A 3 19.40 9.83 3.84
CA LYS A 3 18.51 9.50 2.72
C LYS A 3 17.06 9.53 3.23
N PRO A 4 16.12 10.19 2.54
CA PRO A 4 14.73 10.22 2.98
C PRO A 4 14.10 8.86 2.72
N LEU A 5 14.17 7.95 3.69
CA LEU A 5 13.55 6.62 3.67
C LEU A 5 12.07 6.69 3.21
N GLY A 6 11.35 7.74 3.61
CA GLY A 6 9.98 8.01 3.16
C GLY A 6 9.84 8.27 1.66
N ALA A 7 10.80 8.94 1.02
CA ALA A 7 10.77 9.15 -0.43
C ALA A 7 11.01 7.84 -1.20
N ALA A 8 11.93 7.00 -0.72
CA ALA A 8 12.17 5.68 -1.32
C ALA A 8 10.94 4.77 -1.23
N ILE A 9 10.22 4.79 -0.09
CA ILE A 9 8.97 4.06 0.11
C ILE A 9 7.88 4.55 -0.87
N LEU A 10 7.73 5.87 -1.02
CA LEU A 10 6.76 6.44 -1.95
C LEU A 10 7.08 6.05 -3.39
N ILE A 11 8.35 6.18 -3.82
CA ILE A 11 8.78 5.82 -5.17
C ILE A 11 8.54 4.33 -5.43
N GLY A 12 8.94 3.45 -4.49
CA GLY A 12 8.70 2.01 -4.62
C GLY A 12 7.22 1.66 -4.74
N SER A 13 6.38 2.24 -3.89
CA SER A 13 4.92 2.09 -3.95
C SER A 13 4.36 2.54 -5.31
N THR A 14 4.75 3.73 -5.78
CA THR A 14 4.30 4.27 -7.06
C THR A 14 4.70 3.37 -8.23
N LEU A 15 5.91 2.81 -8.23
CA LEU A 15 6.37 1.91 -9.28
C LEU A 15 5.56 0.61 -9.32
N ILE A 16 5.27 0.02 -8.15
CA ILE A 16 4.41 -1.18 -8.05
C ILE A 16 3.05 -0.88 -8.67
N TRP A 17 2.41 0.22 -8.29
CA TRP A 17 1.07 0.54 -8.79
C TRP A 17 1.04 0.97 -10.26
N ALA A 18 2.06 1.68 -10.73
CA ALA A 18 2.21 1.99 -12.16
C ALA A 18 2.30 0.71 -12.99
N SER A 19 3.04 -0.30 -12.53
CA SER A 19 3.14 -1.58 -13.22
C SER A 19 1.80 -2.33 -13.28
N VAL A 20 0.97 -2.25 -12.25
CA VAL A 20 -0.39 -2.82 -12.24
C VAL A 20 -1.28 -2.17 -13.29
N ILE A 21 -1.27 -0.83 -13.36
CA ILE A 21 -2.09 -0.08 -14.32
C ILE A 21 -1.66 -0.44 -15.75
N ILE A 22 -0.36 -0.41 -16.02
CA ILE A 22 0.19 -0.71 -17.35
C ILE A 22 -0.07 -2.18 -17.71
N GLY A 23 0.22 -3.12 -16.80
CA GLY A 23 0.00 -4.55 -17.02
C GLY A 23 -1.47 -4.88 -17.27
N SER A 24 -2.38 -4.30 -16.48
CA SER A 24 -3.83 -4.49 -16.67
C SER A 24 -4.31 -3.88 -18.00
N ALA A 25 -3.78 -2.72 -18.39
CA ALA A 25 -4.10 -2.10 -19.68
C ALA A 25 -3.56 -2.90 -20.87
N ALA A 26 -2.45 -3.60 -20.71
CA ALA A 26 -1.88 -4.48 -21.73
C ALA A 26 -2.73 -5.75 -21.90
N VAL A 27 -3.12 -6.39 -20.79
CA VAL A 27 -4.01 -7.56 -20.79
C VAL A 27 -5.36 -7.24 -21.44
N LEU A 28 -5.91 -6.06 -21.15
CA LEU A 28 -7.22 -5.64 -21.65
C LEU A 28 -7.16 -4.89 -22.99
N LYS A 29 -6.03 -4.91 -23.70
CA LYS A 29 -5.86 -4.16 -24.94
C LYS A 29 -6.88 -4.61 -26.00
N GLY A 30 -7.67 -3.67 -26.51
CA GLY A 30 -8.71 -3.94 -27.51
C GLY A 30 -10.03 -4.45 -26.94
N THR A 31 -10.17 -4.52 -25.61
CA THR A 31 -11.41 -4.91 -24.93
C THR A 31 -12.19 -3.68 -24.45
N GLU A 32 -13.52 -3.79 -24.39
CA GLU A 32 -14.40 -2.76 -23.82
C GLU A 32 -14.17 -2.56 -22.30
N TYR A 33 -13.63 -3.57 -21.62
CA TYR A 33 -13.39 -3.54 -20.17
C TYR A 33 -12.16 -2.72 -19.77
N LYS A 34 -11.28 -2.39 -20.72
CA LYS A 34 -10.02 -1.67 -20.47
C LYS A 34 -10.26 -0.40 -19.67
N GLU A 35 -11.21 0.43 -20.08
CA GLU A 35 -11.47 1.71 -19.43
C GLU A 35 -12.06 1.53 -18.03
N ALA A 36 -13.02 0.61 -17.88
CA ALA A 36 -13.67 0.36 -16.60
C ALA A 36 -12.66 -0.14 -15.56
N VAL A 37 -11.83 -1.12 -15.91
CA VAL A 37 -10.78 -1.65 -15.02
C VAL A 37 -9.72 -0.59 -14.74
N SER A 38 -9.29 0.17 -15.76
CA SER A 38 -8.32 1.25 -15.57
C SER A 38 -8.84 2.29 -14.59
N ARG A 39 -10.10 2.73 -14.72
CA ARG A 39 -10.73 3.68 -13.79
C ARG A 39 -10.73 3.15 -12.36
N ILE A 40 -11.12 1.89 -12.14
CA ILE A 40 -11.10 1.26 -10.82
C ILE A 40 -9.68 1.26 -10.23
N LEU A 41 -8.68 0.88 -11.02
CA LEU A 41 -7.28 0.87 -10.59
C LEU A 41 -6.78 2.28 -10.25
N TYR A 42 -7.11 3.29 -11.07
CA TYR A 42 -6.76 4.69 -10.81
C TYR A 42 -7.36 5.18 -9.50
N TYR A 43 -8.64 4.95 -9.25
CA TYR A 43 -9.28 5.33 -7.99
C TYR A 43 -8.67 4.60 -6.79
N GLY A 44 -8.37 3.31 -6.93
CA GLY A 44 -7.66 2.52 -5.92
C GLY A 44 -6.31 3.12 -5.55
N VAL A 45 -5.51 3.50 -6.56
CA VAL A 45 -4.21 4.14 -6.36
C VAL A 45 -4.35 5.52 -5.71
N ILE A 46 -5.29 6.35 -6.15
CA ILE A 46 -5.52 7.67 -5.57
C ILE A 46 -5.88 7.54 -4.08
N LEU A 47 -6.83 6.68 -3.73
CA LEU A 47 -7.22 6.42 -2.35
C LEU A 47 -6.04 5.92 -1.51
N HIS A 48 -5.24 5.01 -2.06
CA HIS A 48 -4.05 4.48 -1.39
C HIS A 48 -2.98 5.56 -1.16
N VAL A 49 -2.71 6.43 -2.15
CA VAL A 49 -1.77 7.54 -2.02
C VAL A 49 -2.27 8.59 -1.04
N MET A 50 -3.57 8.90 -1.04
CA MET A 50 -4.18 9.79 -0.04
C MET A 50 -4.01 9.23 1.38
N LEU A 51 -4.22 7.94 1.57
CA LEU A 51 -3.99 7.26 2.85
C LEU A 51 -2.51 7.36 3.29
N LEU A 52 -1.57 7.12 2.37
CA LEU A 52 -0.13 7.25 2.64
C LEU A 52 0.29 8.70 2.94
N ASN A 53 -0.26 9.69 2.25
CA ASN A 53 0.01 11.10 2.51
C ASN A 53 -0.54 11.52 3.87
N MET A 54 -1.76 11.11 4.22
CA MET A 54 -2.35 11.38 5.53
C MET A 54 -1.51 10.75 6.65
N MET A 55 -1.01 9.52 6.44
CA MET A 55 -0.03 8.89 7.33
C MET A 55 1.20 9.79 7.50
N LEU A 56 1.88 10.15 6.41
CA LEU A 56 3.12 10.94 6.49
C LEU A 56 2.89 12.30 7.19
N LEU A 57 1.77 12.96 6.96
CA LEU A 57 1.41 14.21 7.65
C LEU A 57 1.15 14.00 9.16
N TRP A 58 0.46 12.92 9.54
CA TRP A 58 0.23 12.60 10.96
C TRP A 58 1.51 12.24 11.71
N THR A 59 2.46 11.59 11.05
CA THR A 59 3.74 11.23 11.68
C THR A 59 4.60 12.45 12.04
N LYS A 60 4.41 13.58 11.34
CA LYS A 60 5.04 14.85 11.72
C LYS A 60 4.45 15.47 13.00
N LYS A 61 3.23 15.12 13.40
CA LYS A 61 2.48 15.80 14.47
C LYS A 61 2.61 15.15 15.87
N LYS A 62 3.63 14.29 16.10
CA LYS A 62 3.90 13.60 17.40
C LYS A 62 2.80 12.66 17.91
N SER A 63 1.77 12.36 17.12
CA SER A 63 0.74 11.37 17.49
C SER A 63 1.28 9.95 17.36
N GLU A 64 0.94 9.07 18.31
CA GLU A 64 1.36 7.67 18.32
C GLU A 64 1.10 7.00 16.96
N PHE A 65 2.17 6.45 16.39
CA PHE A 65 2.18 5.87 15.06
C PHE A 65 1.32 4.59 15.04
N LYS A 66 0.02 4.70 14.76
CA LYS A 66 -0.89 3.54 14.57
C LYS A 66 -0.68 2.86 13.21
N SER A 67 0.56 2.46 12.92
CA SER A 67 0.95 1.78 11.67
C SER A 67 0.07 0.59 11.34
N GLY A 68 -0.31 -0.19 12.34
CA GLY A 68 -1.21 -1.34 12.16
C GLY A 68 -2.56 -0.97 11.55
N LEU A 69 -3.18 0.13 11.99
CA LEU A 69 -4.46 0.61 11.45
C LEU A 69 -4.32 0.99 9.97
N ILE A 70 -3.20 1.62 9.60
CA ILE A 70 -2.97 2.10 8.23
C ILE A 70 -2.71 0.92 7.28
N ILE A 71 -2.00 -0.11 7.75
CA ILE A 71 -1.83 -1.36 7.00
C ILE A 71 -3.20 -2.00 6.72
N ILE A 72 -4.08 -2.07 7.73
CA ILE A 72 -5.42 -2.63 7.59
C ILE A 72 -6.26 -1.80 6.60
N LEU A 73 -6.27 -0.47 6.74
CA LEU A 73 -6.99 0.41 5.80
C LEU A 73 -6.47 0.26 4.36
N SER A 74 -5.16 0.14 4.19
CA SER A 74 -4.55 -0.13 2.89
C SER A 74 -5.03 -1.46 2.31
N ALA A 75 -5.07 -2.53 3.13
CA ALA A 75 -5.54 -3.84 2.69
C ALA A 75 -7.02 -3.80 2.28
N LEU A 76 -7.86 -3.05 3.00
CA LEU A 76 -9.28 -2.87 2.67
C LEU A 76 -9.48 -2.17 1.32
N ILE A 77 -8.69 -1.13 1.01
CA ILE A 77 -8.73 -0.45 -0.29
C ILE A 77 -8.47 -1.45 -1.42
N TRP A 78 -7.40 -2.25 -1.31
CA TRP A 78 -7.03 -3.22 -2.34
C TRP A 78 -8.00 -4.41 -2.41
N GLY A 79 -8.56 -4.83 -1.28
CA GLY A 79 -9.67 -5.79 -1.23
C GLY A 79 -10.88 -5.30 -2.04
N GLY A 80 -11.27 -4.04 -1.85
CA GLY A 80 -12.32 -3.39 -2.62
C GLY A 80 -12.02 -3.33 -4.12
N VAL A 81 -10.79 -2.95 -4.49
CA VAL A 81 -10.33 -2.94 -5.89
C VAL A 81 -10.47 -4.33 -6.51
N MET A 82 -10.03 -5.39 -5.84
CA MET A 82 -10.13 -6.77 -6.34
C MET A 82 -11.57 -7.23 -6.52
N ILE A 83 -12.47 -6.88 -5.60
CA ILE A 83 -13.91 -7.21 -5.69
C ILE A 83 -14.53 -6.48 -6.89
N TRP A 84 -14.23 -5.20 -7.06
CA TRP A 84 -14.82 -4.39 -8.11
C TRP A 84 -14.34 -4.82 -9.50
N THR A 85 -13.03 -5.02 -9.68
CA THR A 85 -12.50 -5.54 -10.95
C THR A 85 -13.04 -6.93 -11.27
N SER A 86 -13.16 -7.81 -10.27
CA SER A 86 -13.77 -9.14 -10.45
C SER A 86 -15.24 -9.09 -10.86
N THR A 87 -15.96 -8.05 -10.40
CA THR A 87 -17.37 -7.85 -10.76
C THR A 87 -17.49 -7.36 -12.20
N VAL A 88 -16.66 -6.41 -12.63
CA VAL A 88 -16.62 -5.91 -14.01
C VAL A 88 -16.22 -7.01 -14.99
N LEU A 89 -15.26 -7.85 -14.61
CA LEU A 89 -14.74 -8.92 -15.45
C LEU A 89 -15.47 -10.25 -15.30
N LYS A 90 -16.62 -10.27 -14.61
CA LYS A 90 -17.37 -11.50 -14.34
C LYS A 90 -17.80 -12.17 -15.64
N GLY A 91 -17.43 -13.44 -15.81
CA GLY A 91 -17.75 -14.22 -17.02
C GLY A 91 -16.81 -13.95 -18.20
N THR A 92 -15.78 -13.12 -18.03
CA THR A 92 -14.76 -12.87 -19.05
C THR A 92 -13.53 -13.75 -18.82
N PRO A 93 -12.77 -14.10 -19.89
CA PRO A 93 -11.52 -14.85 -19.74
C PRO A 93 -10.42 -14.04 -19.03
N PHE A 94 -10.54 -12.71 -18.99
CA PHE A 94 -9.54 -11.80 -18.41
C PHE A 94 -9.58 -11.73 -16.88
N LYS A 95 -10.62 -12.27 -16.25
CA LYS A 95 -10.84 -12.15 -14.79
C LYS A 95 -9.65 -12.68 -13.98
N ASP A 96 -9.20 -13.89 -14.28
CA ASP A 96 -8.14 -14.53 -13.50
C ASP A 96 -6.78 -13.88 -13.76
N GLU A 97 -6.52 -13.45 -14.99
CA GLU A 97 -5.29 -12.76 -15.35
C GLU A 97 -5.17 -11.40 -14.63
N ILE A 98 -6.24 -10.59 -14.66
CA ILE A 98 -6.26 -9.30 -13.95
C ILE A 98 -6.20 -9.50 -12.44
N ARG A 99 -6.91 -10.50 -11.90
CA ARG A 99 -6.83 -10.86 -10.49
C ARG A 99 -5.39 -11.24 -10.10
N ASN A 100 -4.69 -12.01 -10.92
CA ASN A 100 -3.32 -12.42 -10.65
C ASN A 100 -2.36 -11.23 -10.68
N VAL A 101 -2.52 -10.30 -11.63
CA VAL A 101 -1.73 -9.05 -11.69
C VAL A 101 -1.92 -8.22 -10.41
N ILE A 102 -3.17 -7.98 -10.01
CA ILE A 102 -3.48 -7.19 -8.82
C ILE A 102 -3.00 -7.89 -7.55
N THR A 103 -3.19 -9.21 -7.46
CA THR A 103 -2.77 -10.02 -6.30
C THR A 103 -1.25 -9.99 -6.16
N GLY A 104 -0.51 -10.26 -7.25
CA GLY A 104 0.95 -10.26 -7.23
C GLY A 104 1.52 -8.91 -6.81
N ALA A 105 0.98 -7.82 -7.32
CA ALA A 105 1.41 -6.48 -6.91
C ALA A 105 1.03 -6.13 -5.47
N THR A 106 -0.16 -6.52 -5.01
CA THR A 106 -0.59 -6.32 -3.61
C THR A 106 0.30 -7.11 -2.65
N SER A 107 0.64 -8.36 -2.99
CA SER A 107 1.58 -9.18 -2.22
C SER A 107 2.98 -8.56 -2.21
N ALA A 108 3.49 -8.12 -3.36
CA ALA A 108 4.77 -7.44 -3.44
C ALA A 108 4.79 -6.16 -2.60
N HIS A 109 3.72 -5.36 -2.66
CA HIS A 109 3.61 -4.14 -1.86
C HIS A 109 3.61 -4.42 -0.35
N LEU A 110 2.86 -5.45 0.07
CA LEU A 110 2.84 -5.86 1.47
C LEU A 110 4.22 -6.32 1.96
N LEU A 111 4.92 -7.14 1.16
CA LEU A 111 6.21 -7.71 1.55
C LEU A 111 7.37 -6.71 1.49
N PHE A 112 7.44 -5.88 0.44
CA PHE A 112 8.59 -5.02 0.20
C PHE A 112 8.43 -3.61 0.77
N ILE A 113 7.21 -3.16 1.04
CA ILE A 113 6.95 -1.84 1.63
C ILE A 113 6.48 -1.98 3.08
N TRP A 114 5.39 -2.70 3.33
CA TRP A 114 4.80 -2.74 4.66
C TRP A 114 5.60 -3.57 5.67
N ALA A 115 6.17 -4.71 5.29
CA ALA A 115 6.92 -5.54 6.23
C ALA A 115 8.18 -4.84 6.79
N PRO A 116 9.05 -4.18 5.98
CA PRO A 116 10.17 -3.41 6.52
C PRO A 116 9.72 -2.27 7.45
N ILE A 117 8.63 -1.57 7.12
CA ILE A 117 8.06 -0.51 7.96
C ILE A 117 7.58 -1.08 9.30
N GLY A 118 6.89 -2.23 9.27
CA GLY A 118 6.43 -2.92 10.47
C GLY A 118 7.58 -3.30 11.41
N ILE A 119 8.65 -3.88 10.86
CA ILE A 119 9.86 -4.26 11.62
C ILE A 119 10.54 -3.01 12.21
N LEU A 120 10.66 -1.93 11.43
CA LEU A 120 11.29 -0.69 11.90
C LEU A 120 10.49 -0.07 13.06
N ASN A 121 9.17 -0.05 12.96
CA ASN A 121 8.30 0.48 14.02
C ASN A 121 8.38 -0.34 15.31
N GLN A 122 8.46 -1.67 15.21
CA GLN A 122 8.63 -2.52 16.39
C GLN A 122 9.97 -2.23 17.10
N LYS A 123 11.05 -2.03 16.33
CA LYS A 123 12.36 -1.65 16.89
C LYS A 123 12.31 -0.29 17.59
N LEU A 124 11.64 0.70 16.99
CA LEU A 124 11.50 2.04 17.58
C LEU A 124 10.67 1.99 18.88
N LYS A 125 9.58 1.23 18.91
CA LYS A 125 8.75 1.04 20.11
C LYS A 125 9.55 0.42 21.25
N LYS A 126 10.31 -0.65 20.97
CA LYS A 126 11.16 -1.32 21.95
C LYS A 126 12.27 -0.41 22.48
N LYS A 127 12.87 0.41 21.63
CA LYS A 127 13.90 1.39 22.05
C LYS A 127 13.34 2.43 23.01
N LYS A 128 12.13 2.94 22.72
CA LYS A 128 11.45 3.91 23.59
C LYS A 128 11.08 3.30 24.94
N GLU A 129 10.56 2.08 24.95
CA GLU A 129 10.26 1.34 26.20
C GLU A 129 11.51 1.12 27.07
N ILE A 130 12.67 0.85 26.46
CA ILE A 130 13.94 0.71 27.18
C ILE A 130 14.42 2.07 27.74
N GLU A 131 14.34 3.14 26.94
CA GLU A 131 14.70 4.50 27.39
C GLU A 131 13.81 4.97 28.55
N ASP A 132 12.50 4.75 28.48
CA ASP A 132 11.56 5.10 29.54
C ASP A 132 11.86 4.31 30.84
N GLN A 133 12.22 3.02 30.73
CA GLN A 133 12.63 2.20 31.89
C GLN A 133 13.99 2.58 32.49
N GLU A 134 14.92 3.11 31.71
CA GLU A 134 16.21 3.61 32.22
C GLU A 134 16.07 4.96 32.92
N ILE A 135 15.09 5.77 32.55
CA ILE A 135 14.77 7.05 33.22
C ILE A 135 14.15 6.76 34.59
N ASP A 136 13.15 5.88 34.67
CA ASP A 136 12.51 5.49 35.94
C ASP A 136 13.47 4.84 36.95
N LYS A 137 14.57 4.21 36.50
CA LYS A 137 15.59 3.62 37.38
C LYS A 137 16.60 4.63 37.95
N LYS A 138 16.63 5.87 37.43
CA LYS A 138 17.58 6.92 37.83
C LYS A 138 16.97 7.96 38.77
N GLU A 139 15.65 7.97 38.93
CA GLU A 139 14.93 8.70 39.99
C GLU A 139 14.78 7.84 41.25
#